data_AF-B4YAH7-F1
#
_entry.id   AF-B4YAH7-F1
#
_cell.length_a   1.000
_cell.length_b   1.000
_cell.length_c   1.000
_cell.angle_alpha   90.00
_cell.angle_beta   90.00
_cell.angle_gamma   90.00
#
_symmetry.space_group_name_H-M   'P 1'
#
loop_
_entity.id
_entity.type
_entity.pdbx_description
1 polymer ?
#
loop_
_entity_poly.entity_id
_entity_poly.type
_entity_poly.pdbx_seq_one_letter_code
_entity_poly.pdbx_strand_id
1 'polypeptide(L)'
;YYAGWADKYHGKTIPIDGDFFSYTRHEPVGVCGQIIPWNFPLLMQAWKLGPALATGNVVVMKVAEQTPLTALYVANLIKEAGFPPGVVNIVPGFGPTAGAAIASHEDVDKVAFTGSTEIGRVIQVAAGSSNLKRVTLELGGKSPNIIMSDADMDWAVEQAHFALFFNQGQCCCAGSRTFVQEDIYDEFVERSVARAKSRVVGNPFDSKTEQGPQVDETQFKKILGYINTGKQEGAKLLCGGGIAADR
;
A
#
# COMPACT_ATOMS: atom_id res chain seq x y z
N TYR A 1 0.23 17.64 -7.31
CA TYR A 1 -0.93 17.65 -6.39
C TYR A 1 -0.58 18.28 -5.05
N TYR A 2 0.15 17.60 -4.15
CA TYR A 2 0.37 18.10 -2.77
C TYR A 2 1.15 19.42 -2.64
N ALA A 3 2.06 19.73 -3.55
CA ALA A 3 2.71 21.05 -3.57
C ALA A 3 1.68 22.20 -3.63
N GLY A 4 0.57 22.02 -4.36
CA GLY A 4 -0.49 23.01 -4.46
C GLY A 4 -1.40 23.11 -3.24
N TRP A 5 -1.28 22.19 -2.27
CA TRP A 5 -2.03 22.22 -1.01
C TRP A 5 -1.29 22.98 0.11
N ALA A 6 0.02 23.22 -0.04
CA ALA A 6 0.86 23.76 1.02
C ALA A 6 0.43 25.15 1.51
N ASP A 7 -0.13 25.96 0.61
CA ASP A 7 -0.64 27.31 0.86
C ASP A 7 -2.17 27.36 0.99
N LYS A 8 -2.86 26.20 1.00
CA LYS A 8 -4.33 26.10 0.94
C LYS A 8 -4.95 25.35 2.12
N TYR A 9 -4.16 24.98 3.12
CA TYR A 9 -4.64 24.29 4.32
C TYR A 9 -5.06 25.28 5.41
N HIS A 10 -6.25 25.84 5.28
CA HIS A 10 -6.77 26.90 6.14
C HIS A 10 -7.66 26.39 7.28
N GLY A 11 -7.66 27.11 8.39
CA GLY A 11 -8.63 26.96 9.47
C GLY A 11 -9.95 27.70 9.17
N LYS A 12 -10.72 28.00 10.22
CA LYS A 12 -12.02 28.67 10.14
C LYS A 12 -12.10 29.83 11.11
N THR A 13 -12.86 30.86 10.76
CA THR A 13 -13.42 31.81 11.72
C THR A 13 -14.79 31.31 12.15
N ILE A 14 -15.08 31.27 13.44
CA ILE A 14 -16.28 30.63 13.98
C ILE A 14 -17.19 31.69 14.62
N PRO A 15 -18.44 31.84 14.17
CA PRO A 15 -19.42 32.73 14.79
C PRO A 15 -19.97 32.06 16.06
N ILE A 16 -19.25 32.23 17.17
CA ILE A 16 -19.68 31.75 18.48
C ILE A 16 -20.59 32.79 19.15
N ASP A 17 -21.46 32.33 20.05
CA ASP A 17 -22.30 33.21 20.86
C ASP A 17 -21.46 34.10 21.80
N GLY A 18 -21.90 35.34 22.00
CA GLY A 18 -21.27 36.32 22.88
C GLY A 18 -20.09 37.08 22.25
N ASP A 19 -19.40 37.87 23.06
CA ASP A 19 -18.35 38.80 22.62
C ASP A 19 -16.97 38.12 22.52
N PHE A 20 -16.90 37.04 21.73
CA PHE A 20 -15.65 36.31 21.51
C PHE A 20 -15.25 36.29 20.04
N PHE A 21 -13.97 36.53 19.77
CA PHE A 21 -13.38 36.23 18.46
C PHE A 21 -12.81 34.81 18.48
N SER A 22 -13.43 33.90 17.73
CA SER A 22 -13.03 32.50 17.67
C SER A 22 -12.53 32.11 16.27
N TYR A 23 -11.40 31.43 16.23
CA TYR A 23 -10.82 30.89 15.00
C TYR A 23 -10.05 29.60 15.26
N THR A 24 -9.83 28.80 14.22
CA THR A 24 -9.00 27.61 14.26
C THR A 24 -7.73 27.77 13.45
N ARG A 25 -6.68 27.07 13.87
CA ARG A 25 -5.44 26.89 13.13
C ARG A 25 -5.24 25.40 12.91
N HIS A 26 -4.83 25.03 11.70
CA HIS A 26 -4.42 23.66 11.43
C HIS A 26 -2.89 23.63 11.38
N GLU A 27 -2.28 23.43 12.54
CA GLU A 27 -0.84 23.39 12.69
C GLU A 27 -0.27 22.02 12.31
N PRO A 28 1.00 21.93 11.85
CA PRO A 28 1.68 20.65 11.73
C PRO A 28 1.64 19.91 13.06
N VAL A 29 1.54 18.58 13.00
CA VAL A 29 1.62 17.75 14.19
C VAL A 29 3.03 17.69 14.77
N GLY A 30 4.06 17.88 13.93
CA GLY A 30 5.47 17.84 14.31
C GLY A 30 6.24 16.76 13.56
N VAL A 31 6.90 15.88 14.30
CA VAL A 31 7.68 14.75 13.78
C VAL A 31 6.76 13.59 13.41
N CYS A 32 6.71 13.28 12.12
CA CYS A 32 5.97 12.16 11.57
C CYS A 32 6.88 10.95 11.34
N GLY A 33 6.69 9.90 12.14
CA GLY A 33 7.22 8.57 11.87
C GLY A 33 6.44 7.89 10.74
N GLN A 34 7.12 7.49 9.66
CA GLN A 34 6.47 6.94 8.47
C GLN A 34 7.08 5.59 8.11
N ILE A 35 6.25 4.56 7.97
CA ILE A 35 6.70 3.20 7.66
C ILE A 35 5.97 2.72 6.40
N ILE A 36 6.72 2.38 5.36
CA ILE A 36 6.17 2.00 4.04
C ILE A 36 6.50 0.55 3.64
N PRO A 37 5.63 -0.11 2.86
CA PRO A 37 5.81 -1.48 2.38
C PRO A 37 6.68 -1.52 1.11
N TRP A 38 6.94 -2.73 0.62
CA TRP A 38 7.79 -3.02 -0.53
C TRP A 38 7.05 -3.07 -1.87
N ASN A 39 5.72 -3.15 -1.88
CA ASN A 39 4.97 -3.47 -3.10
C ASN A 39 4.88 -2.31 -4.10
N PHE A 40 4.90 -1.07 -3.63
CA PHE A 40 4.98 0.14 -4.47
C PHE A 40 5.92 1.18 -3.84
N PRO A 41 7.24 0.93 -3.78
CA PRO A 41 8.14 1.67 -2.89
C PRO A 41 8.12 3.19 -3.10
N LEU A 42 8.22 3.63 -4.36
CA LEU A 42 8.26 5.06 -4.70
C LEU A 42 6.89 5.73 -4.53
N LEU A 43 5.80 5.06 -4.94
CA LEU A 43 4.45 5.58 -4.78
C LEU A 43 4.08 5.72 -3.29
N MET A 44 4.40 4.72 -2.47
CA MET A 44 4.13 4.75 -1.03
C MET A 44 4.95 5.83 -0.33
N GLN A 45 6.19 6.05 -0.77
CA GLN A 45 6.98 7.18 -0.30
C GLN A 45 6.31 8.52 -0.65
N ALA A 46 5.86 8.71 -1.90
CA ALA A 46 5.16 9.92 -2.31
C ALA A 46 3.83 10.14 -1.55
N TRP A 47 3.06 9.07 -1.33
CA TRP A 47 1.81 9.07 -0.56
C TRP A 47 2.01 9.51 0.89
N LYS A 48 3.18 9.23 1.47
CA LYS A 48 3.48 9.60 2.86
C LYS A 48 4.16 10.96 2.97
N LEU A 49 5.16 11.25 2.14
CA LEU A 49 5.88 12.53 2.15
C LEU A 49 4.99 13.70 1.72
N GLY A 50 4.26 13.55 0.61
CA GLY A 50 3.46 14.62 0.01
C GLY A 50 2.55 15.36 1.01
N PRO A 51 1.59 14.67 1.65
CA PRO A 51 0.68 15.32 2.59
C PRO A 51 1.38 15.81 3.87
N ALA A 52 2.37 15.08 4.38
CA ALA A 52 3.08 15.47 5.60
C ALA A 52 3.88 16.77 5.40
N LEU A 53 4.62 16.86 4.29
CA LEU A 53 5.41 18.06 3.96
C LEU A 53 4.52 19.25 3.60
N ALA A 54 3.42 19.03 2.87
CA ALA A 54 2.47 20.10 2.53
C ALA A 54 1.83 20.72 3.77
N THR A 55 1.74 19.98 4.88
CA THR A 55 1.19 20.47 6.15
C THR A 55 2.25 20.99 7.12
N GLY A 56 3.52 21.07 6.69
CA GLY A 56 4.62 21.63 7.46
C GLY A 56 5.29 20.67 8.45
N ASN A 57 5.04 19.36 8.34
CA ASN A 57 5.66 18.36 9.21
C ASN A 57 7.08 18.01 8.76
N VAL A 58 7.87 17.46 9.68
CA VAL A 58 9.14 16.80 9.39
C VAL A 58 8.98 15.28 9.50
N VAL A 59 9.78 14.53 8.74
CA VAL A 59 9.56 13.09 8.56
C VAL A 59 10.79 12.27 8.94
N VAL A 60 10.55 11.18 9.67
CA VAL A 60 11.47 10.05 9.81
C VAL A 60 10.82 8.83 9.16
N MET A 61 11.36 8.40 8.02
CA MET A 61 10.77 7.35 7.19
C MET A 61 11.60 6.06 7.21
N LYS A 62 11.01 4.97 7.69
CA LYS A 62 11.53 3.62 7.46
C LYS A 62 10.94 3.01 6.20
N VAL A 63 11.82 2.52 5.35
CA VAL A 63 11.46 1.86 4.09
C VAL A 63 11.61 0.35 4.20
N ALA A 64 10.84 -0.40 3.43
CA ALA A 64 10.87 -1.86 3.45
C ALA A 64 12.28 -2.39 3.15
N GLU A 65 12.69 -3.40 3.92
CA GLU A 65 14.00 -4.04 3.83
C GLU A 65 14.25 -4.69 2.47
N GLN A 66 13.18 -5.11 1.77
CA GLN A 66 13.24 -5.67 0.42
C GLN A 66 13.56 -4.63 -0.66
N THR A 67 13.16 -3.36 -0.46
CA THR A 67 13.16 -2.34 -1.54
C THR A 67 13.66 -0.96 -1.08
N PRO A 68 14.85 -0.82 -0.46
CA PRO A 68 15.31 0.46 0.08
C PRO A 68 15.88 1.41 -0.98
N LEU A 69 16.33 0.89 -2.13
CA LEU A 69 17.21 1.63 -3.05
C LEU A 69 16.56 2.87 -3.67
N THR A 70 15.32 2.76 -4.12
CA THR A 70 14.59 3.89 -4.74
C THR A 70 14.38 5.04 -3.77
N ALA A 71 14.07 4.72 -2.51
CA ALA A 71 13.90 5.73 -1.47
C ALA A 71 15.20 6.46 -1.15
N LEU A 72 16.33 5.75 -1.12
CA LEU A 72 17.64 6.36 -0.92
C LEU A 72 18.05 7.27 -2.10
N TYR A 73 17.69 6.89 -3.32
CA TYR A 73 17.88 7.77 -4.48
C TYR A 73 17.03 9.04 -4.38
N VAL A 74 15.76 8.93 -3.95
CA VAL A 74 14.91 10.10 -3.68
C VAL A 74 15.49 10.99 -2.58
N ALA A 75 16.16 10.43 -1.57
CA ALA A 75 16.86 11.22 -0.56
C ALA A 75 17.87 12.21 -1.18
N ASN A 76 18.59 11.76 -2.22
CA ASN A 76 19.51 12.62 -2.96
C ASN A 76 18.77 13.74 -3.70
N LEU A 77 17.64 13.43 -4.33
CA LEU A 77 16.82 14.43 -5.02
C LEU A 77 16.18 15.44 -4.05
N ILE A 78 15.81 15.02 -2.84
CA ILE A 78 15.31 15.92 -1.79
C ILE A 78 16.39 16.93 -1.39
N LYS A 79 17.64 16.46 -1.25
CA LYS A 79 18.79 17.35 -0.99
C LYS A 79 19.02 18.31 -2.15
N GLU A 80 19.02 17.81 -3.39
CA GLU A 80 19.18 18.62 -4.60
C GLU A 80 18.09 19.69 -4.73
N ALA A 81 16.85 19.34 -4.42
CA ALA A 81 15.71 20.26 -4.40
C ALA A 81 15.79 21.35 -3.31
N GLY A 82 16.77 21.28 -2.41
CA GLY A 82 17.03 22.31 -1.41
C GLY A 82 16.16 22.24 -0.15
N PHE A 83 15.62 21.07 0.18
CA PHE A 83 14.94 20.89 1.47
C PHE A 83 15.91 21.17 2.63
N PRO A 84 15.48 21.91 3.68
CA PRO A 84 16.32 22.12 4.85
C PRO A 84 16.76 20.80 5.49
N PRO A 85 18.01 20.70 6.01
CA PRO A 85 18.47 19.50 6.70
C PRO A 85 17.53 19.08 7.84
N GLY A 86 17.25 17.79 7.93
CA GLY A 86 16.38 17.21 8.97
C GLY A 86 14.88 17.23 8.65
N VAL A 87 14.42 17.92 7.60
CA VAL A 87 13.00 17.91 7.20
C VAL A 87 12.56 16.52 6.73
N VAL A 88 13.41 15.80 6.01
CA VAL A 88 13.18 14.41 5.61
C VAL A 88 14.40 13.57 5.98
N ASN A 89 14.18 12.51 6.76
CA ASN A 89 15.17 11.55 7.17
C ASN A 89 14.70 10.17 6.72
N ILE A 90 15.51 9.45 5.94
CA ILE A 90 15.19 8.11 5.43
C ILE A 90 16.10 7.10 6.10
N VAL A 91 15.51 6.10 6.77
CA VAL A 91 16.21 5.10 7.58
C VAL A 91 15.84 3.71 7.08
N PRO A 92 16.66 3.10 6.19
CA PRO A 92 16.51 1.68 5.87
C PRO A 92 16.73 0.82 7.12
N GLY A 93 16.01 -0.29 7.20
CA GLY A 93 16.17 -1.23 8.30
C GLY A 93 15.02 -2.22 8.36
N PHE A 94 15.10 -3.14 9.33
CA PHE A 94 14.10 -4.17 9.53
C PHE A 94 12.91 -3.66 10.34
N GLY A 95 11.75 -4.29 10.15
CA GLY A 95 10.53 -4.01 10.93
C GLY A 95 10.73 -4.07 12.45
N PRO A 96 11.24 -5.19 13.01
CA PRO A 96 11.39 -5.35 14.47
C PRO A 96 12.39 -4.41 15.13
N THR A 97 13.27 -3.74 14.37
CA THR A 97 14.28 -2.82 14.90
C THR A 97 13.93 -1.38 14.54
N ALA A 98 14.20 -0.95 13.32
CA ALA A 98 13.97 0.42 12.87
C ALA A 98 12.48 0.80 12.90
N GLY A 99 11.60 -0.12 12.49
CA GLY A 99 10.15 0.12 12.53
C GLY A 99 9.59 0.22 13.95
N ALA A 100 9.98 -0.71 14.83
CA ALA A 100 9.58 -0.70 16.23
C ALA A 100 10.07 0.55 16.96
N ALA A 101 11.33 0.95 16.75
CA ALA A 101 11.89 2.16 17.33
C ALA A 101 11.08 3.41 16.95
N ILE A 102 10.69 3.57 15.67
CA ILE A 102 9.83 4.70 15.24
C ILE A 102 8.46 4.65 15.92
N ALA A 103 7.86 3.48 16.04
CA ALA A 103 6.51 3.34 16.59
C ALA A 103 6.44 3.68 18.09
N SER A 104 7.48 3.33 18.85
CA SER A 104 7.54 3.53 20.30
C SER A 104 8.32 4.77 20.73
N HIS A 105 8.90 5.55 19.81
CA HIS A 105 9.70 6.73 20.18
C HIS A 105 8.84 7.79 20.89
N GLU A 106 9.31 8.31 22.03
CA GLU A 106 8.56 9.28 22.85
C GLU A 106 8.44 10.65 22.16
N ASP A 107 9.42 11.05 21.35
CA ASP A 107 9.42 12.33 20.62
C ASP A 107 8.91 12.24 19.17
N VAL A 108 8.20 11.17 18.81
CA VAL A 108 7.48 11.11 17.51
C VAL A 108 6.01 11.46 17.75
N ASP A 109 5.54 12.55 17.16
CA ASP A 109 4.18 13.08 17.42
C ASP A 109 3.06 12.31 16.71
N LYS A 110 3.41 11.65 15.60
CA LYS A 110 2.47 10.87 14.78
C LYS A 110 3.19 9.72 14.07
N VAL A 111 2.53 8.56 14.00
CA VAL A 111 2.96 7.44 13.15
C VAL A 111 1.97 7.18 12.01
N ALA A 112 2.50 6.91 10.81
CA ALA A 112 1.73 6.47 9.65
C ALA A 112 2.35 5.19 9.08
N PHE A 113 1.57 4.12 9.05
CA PHE A 113 2.03 2.79 8.62
C PHE A 113 1.18 2.28 7.45
N THR A 114 1.85 1.64 6.49
CA THR A 114 1.18 0.83 5.47
C THR A 114 1.81 -0.57 5.44
N GLY A 115 1.00 -1.62 5.52
CA GLY A 115 1.50 -3.00 5.55
C GLY A 115 0.45 -4.01 6.02
N SER A 116 0.89 -5.07 6.71
CA SER A 116 -0.03 -6.13 7.17
C SER A 116 -0.89 -5.66 8.35
N THR A 117 -2.12 -6.18 8.43
CA THR A 117 -3.04 -5.91 9.54
C THR A 117 -2.47 -6.33 10.90
N GLU A 118 -1.71 -7.44 10.92
CA GLU A 118 -1.00 -7.93 12.10
C GLU A 118 -0.03 -6.88 12.64
N ILE A 119 0.84 -6.34 11.78
CA ILE A 119 1.79 -5.31 12.19
C ILE A 119 1.09 -3.98 12.48
N GLY A 120 0.01 -3.64 11.77
CA GLY A 120 -0.81 -2.47 12.09
C GLY A 120 -1.31 -2.46 13.54
N ARG A 121 -1.71 -3.62 14.09
CA ARG A 121 -2.09 -3.75 15.50
C ARG A 121 -0.91 -3.51 16.43
N VAL A 122 0.26 -4.06 16.10
CA VAL A 122 1.50 -3.86 16.87
C VAL A 122 1.87 -2.37 16.92
N ILE A 123 1.78 -1.66 15.79
CA ILE A 123 2.02 -0.21 15.71
C ILE A 123 1.02 0.56 16.59
N GLN A 124 -0.27 0.21 16.53
CA GLN A 124 -1.30 0.86 17.34
C GLN A 124 -1.04 0.69 18.84
N VAL A 125 -0.65 -0.51 19.27
CA VAL A 125 -0.29 -0.79 20.68
C VAL A 125 0.95 -0.01 21.09
N ALA A 126 2.02 -0.05 20.29
CA ALA A 126 3.26 0.67 20.59
C ALA A 126 3.04 2.19 20.70
N ALA A 127 2.24 2.77 19.81
CA ALA A 127 1.85 4.17 19.87
C ALA A 127 1.06 4.50 21.16
N GLY A 128 0.12 3.63 21.53
CA GLY A 128 -0.69 3.80 22.75
C GLY A 128 0.12 3.65 24.04
N SER A 129 1.08 2.72 24.07
CA SER A 129 1.89 2.41 25.26
C SER A 129 3.09 3.34 25.47
N SER A 130 3.45 4.17 24.49
CA SER A 130 4.51 5.18 24.62
C SER A 130 3.91 6.53 25.00
N ASN A 131 3.69 7.39 24.00
CA ASN A 131 3.29 8.79 24.19
C ASN A 131 1.86 9.10 23.68
N LEU A 132 1.04 8.08 23.42
CA LEU A 132 -0.30 8.23 22.82
C LEU A 132 -0.29 8.95 21.47
N LYS A 133 0.82 8.84 20.70
CA LYS A 133 0.95 9.47 19.37
C LYS A 133 -0.19 9.08 18.43
N ARG A 134 -0.55 10.00 17.53
CA ARG A 134 -1.60 9.80 16.54
C ARG A 134 -1.21 8.69 15.55
N VAL A 135 -2.15 7.84 15.17
CA VAL A 135 -1.90 6.70 14.26
C VAL A 135 -2.77 6.80 13.00
N THR A 136 -2.20 6.48 11.85
CA THR A 136 -2.95 6.18 10.61
C THR A 136 -2.43 4.89 10.00
N LEU A 137 -3.33 3.96 9.68
CA LEU A 137 -3.02 2.63 9.18
C LEU A 137 -3.68 2.38 7.83
N GLU A 138 -2.88 1.98 6.83
CA GLU A 138 -3.36 1.46 5.55
C GLU A 138 -2.97 -0.02 5.45
N LEU A 139 -3.95 -0.91 5.46
CA LEU A 139 -3.73 -2.33 5.73
C LEU A 139 -4.15 -3.23 4.56
N GLY A 140 -4.05 -4.54 4.74
CA GLY A 140 -4.48 -5.51 3.74
C GLY A 140 -6.01 -5.56 3.59
N GLY A 141 -6.46 -6.02 2.42
CA GLY A 141 -7.88 -6.19 2.10
C GLY A 141 -8.20 -7.54 1.47
N LYS A 142 -9.50 -7.80 1.34
CA LYS A 142 -10.06 -8.90 0.56
C LYS A 142 -11.21 -8.36 -0.32
N SER A 143 -10.87 -7.39 -1.15
CA SER A 143 -11.82 -6.56 -1.88
C SER A 143 -12.71 -7.40 -2.80
N PRO A 144 -14.04 -7.22 -2.75
CA PRO A 144 -14.95 -7.80 -3.73
C PRO A 144 -14.84 -7.03 -5.06
N ASN A 145 -14.99 -7.75 -6.17
CA ASN A 145 -15.23 -7.20 -7.50
C ASN A 145 -16.53 -7.84 -8.00
N ILE A 146 -17.56 -7.05 -8.33
CA ILE A 146 -18.93 -7.56 -8.56
C ILE A 146 -19.32 -7.32 -10.01
N ILE A 147 -19.65 -8.39 -10.74
CA ILE A 147 -20.02 -8.39 -12.16
C ILE A 147 -21.49 -8.80 -12.28
N MET A 148 -22.32 -7.88 -12.77
CA MET A 148 -23.75 -8.08 -13.01
C MET A 148 -23.98 -8.55 -14.46
N SER A 149 -25.15 -9.15 -14.77
CA SER A 149 -25.43 -9.69 -16.12
C SER A 149 -25.42 -8.65 -17.23
N ASP A 150 -25.69 -7.39 -16.91
CA ASP A 150 -25.70 -6.28 -17.87
C ASP A 150 -24.31 -5.67 -18.10
N ALA A 151 -23.26 -6.21 -17.47
CA ALA A 151 -21.90 -5.79 -17.71
C ALA A 151 -21.43 -6.17 -19.11
N ASP A 152 -20.63 -5.30 -19.72
CA ASP A 152 -19.85 -5.64 -20.91
C ASP A 152 -18.88 -6.77 -20.54
N MET A 153 -19.08 -7.96 -21.14
CA MET A 153 -18.34 -9.18 -20.80
C MET A 153 -16.84 -9.05 -21.06
N ASP A 154 -16.45 -8.51 -22.21
CA ASP A 154 -15.03 -8.37 -22.57
C ASP A 154 -14.34 -7.39 -21.62
N TRP A 155 -15.02 -6.29 -21.32
CA TRP A 155 -14.48 -5.31 -20.39
C TRP A 155 -14.40 -5.84 -18.96
N ALA A 156 -15.44 -6.54 -18.50
CA ALA A 156 -15.52 -7.11 -17.17
C ALA A 156 -14.41 -8.15 -16.93
N VAL A 157 -14.14 -9.02 -17.90
CA VAL A 157 -13.07 -10.03 -17.82
C VAL A 157 -11.70 -9.35 -17.71
N GLU A 158 -11.40 -8.37 -18.57
CA GLU A 158 -10.12 -7.66 -18.52
C GLU A 158 -9.94 -6.86 -17.23
N GLN A 159 -10.98 -6.21 -16.72
CA GLN A 159 -10.89 -5.49 -15.44
C GLN A 159 -10.77 -6.40 -14.25
N ALA A 160 -11.49 -7.52 -14.21
CA ALA A 160 -11.31 -8.50 -13.15
C ALA A 160 -9.92 -9.11 -13.18
N HIS A 161 -9.38 -9.39 -14.37
CA HIS A 161 -8.00 -9.85 -14.54
C HIS A 161 -7.01 -8.81 -14.01
N PHE A 162 -7.10 -7.56 -14.46
CA PHE A 162 -6.22 -6.49 -14.01
C PHE A 162 -6.33 -6.26 -12.49
N ALA A 163 -7.53 -6.19 -11.95
CA ALA A 163 -7.79 -5.92 -10.53
C ALA A 163 -7.13 -6.94 -9.58
N LEU A 164 -6.95 -8.19 -10.02
CA LEU A 164 -6.29 -9.22 -9.24
C LEU A 164 -4.80 -9.36 -9.58
N PHE A 165 -4.44 -9.39 -10.86
CA PHE A 165 -3.08 -9.77 -11.29
C PHE A 165 -2.12 -8.57 -11.41
N PHE A 166 -2.61 -7.33 -11.32
CA PHE A 166 -1.76 -6.15 -11.31
C PHE A 166 -0.72 -6.23 -10.17
N ASN A 167 0.54 -5.91 -10.50
CA ASN A 167 1.69 -6.01 -9.60
C ASN A 167 1.83 -7.40 -8.93
N GLN A 168 1.66 -8.47 -9.72
CA GLN A 168 1.65 -9.86 -9.24
C GLN A 168 0.59 -10.17 -8.17
N GLY A 169 -0.46 -9.34 -8.07
CA GLY A 169 -1.44 -9.40 -6.99
C GLY A 169 -0.93 -8.92 -5.63
N GLN A 170 0.25 -8.30 -5.59
CA GLN A 170 0.84 -7.70 -4.39
C GLN A 170 0.23 -6.31 -4.14
N CYS A 171 -1.10 -6.22 -4.16
CA CYS A 171 -1.87 -4.99 -3.99
C CYS A 171 -2.84 -5.15 -2.80
N CYS A 172 -2.80 -4.23 -1.85
CA CYS A 172 -3.69 -4.27 -0.68
C CYS A 172 -5.18 -4.24 -1.05
N CYS A 173 -5.52 -3.53 -2.13
CA CYS A 173 -6.87 -3.39 -2.65
C CYS A 173 -7.22 -4.38 -3.79
N ALA A 174 -6.39 -5.41 -4.04
CA ALA A 174 -6.63 -6.37 -5.12
C ALA A 174 -8.06 -6.93 -5.10
N GLY A 175 -8.71 -6.97 -6.27
CA GLY A 175 -10.05 -7.50 -6.51
C GLY A 175 -10.06 -9.03 -6.38
N SER A 176 -9.79 -9.54 -5.18
CA SER A 176 -9.43 -10.93 -4.93
C SER A 176 -10.61 -11.85 -4.62
N ARG A 177 -11.83 -11.32 -4.73
CA ARG A 177 -13.09 -12.08 -4.76
C ARG A 177 -13.96 -11.51 -5.87
N THR A 178 -13.95 -12.15 -7.04
CA THR A 178 -14.82 -11.76 -8.14
C THR A 178 -16.15 -12.50 -8.00
N PHE A 179 -17.21 -11.76 -7.73
CA PHE A 179 -18.59 -12.23 -7.69
C PHE A 179 -19.21 -11.97 -9.06
N VAL A 180 -19.86 -12.98 -9.64
CA VAL A 180 -20.42 -12.92 -10.98
C VAL A 180 -21.85 -13.45 -10.92
N GLN A 181 -22.78 -12.78 -11.58
CA GLN A 181 -24.16 -13.22 -11.65
C GLN A 181 -24.29 -14.59 -12.36
N GLU A 182 -25.21 -15.41 -11.89
CA GLU A 182 -25.31 -16.85 -12.22
C GLU A 182 -25.45 -17.14 -13.72
N ASP A 183 -26.25 -16.35 -14.43
CA ASP A 183 -26.53 -16.51 -15.87
C ASP A 183 -25.34 -16.22 -16.79
N ILE A 184 -24.33 -15.46 -16.32
CA ILE A 184 -23.11 -15.15 -17.07
C ILE A 184 -21.85 -15.83 -16.48
N TYR A 185 -22.00 -16.60 -15.40
CA TYR A 185 -20.87 -17.14 -14.62
C TYR A 185 -19.94 -18.04 -15.42
N ASP A 186 -20.50 -19.05 -16.10
CA ASP A 186 -19.69 -20.08 -16.76
C ASP A 186 -18.84 -19.48 -17.89
N GLU A 187 -19.44 -18.62 -18.71
CA GLU A 187 -18.75 -17.90 -19.78
C GLU A 187 -17.66 -16.96 -19.23
N PHE A 188 -17.97 -16.20 -18.17
CA PHE A 188 -17.00 -15.32 -17.53
C PHE A 188 -15.79 -16.10 -17.00
N VAL A 189 -16.02 -17.25 -16.37
CA VAL A 189 -14.97 -18.12 -15.83
C VAL A 189 -14.10 -18.67 -16.96
N GLU A 190 -14.71 -19.16 -18.05
CA GLU A 190 -13.98 -19.66 -19.22
C GLU A 190 -13.04 -18.60 -19.80
N ARG A 191 -13.57 -17.40 -20.08
CA ARG A 191 -12.81 -16.27 -20.62
C ARG A 191 -11.70 -15.82 -19.66
N SER A 192 -11.99 -15.77 -18.35
CA SER A 192 -11.01 -15.42 -17.31
C SER A 192 -9.84 -16.40 -17.25
N VAL A 193 -10.11 -17.71 -17.38
CA VAL A 193 -9.07 -18.75 -17.41
C VAL A 193 -8.21 -18.63 -18.66
N ALA A 194 -8.83 -18.40 -19.83
CA ALA A 194 -8.10 -18.17 -21.07
C ALA A 194 -7.17 -16.96 -20.95
N ARG A 195 -7.67 -15.83 -20.43
CA ARG A 195 -6.88 -14.63 -20.20
C ARG A 195 -5.74 -14.89 -19.20
N ALA A 196 -5.99 -15.59 -18.10
CA ALA A 196 -4.96 -15.93 -17.12
C ALA A 196 -3.83 -16.82 -17.70
N LYS A 197 -4.15 -17.75 -18.61
CA LYS A 197 -3.16 -18.61 -19.27
C LYS A 197 -2.27 -17.87 -20.26
N SER A 198 -2.77 -16.79 -20.86
CA SER A 198 -2.03 -15.98 -21.85
C SER A 198 -0.93 -15.10 -21.23
N ARG A 199 -0.91 -14.94 -19.91
CA ARG A 199 -0.05 -13.98 -19.22
C ARG A 199 1.43 -14.39 -19.26
N VAL A 200 2.29 -13.52 -19.78
CA VAL A 200 3.74 -13.77 -19.89
C VAL A 200 4.45 -13.50 -18.56
N VAL A 201 4.99 -14.56 -17.95
CA VAL A 201 5.79 -14.49 -16.72
C VAL A 201 7.27 -14.50 -17.08
N GLY A 202 8.06 -13.58 -16.53
CA GLY A 202 9.46 -13.45 -16.93
C GLY A 202 10.25 -12.41 -16.16
N ASN A 203 11.39 -12.02 -16.74
CA ASN A 203 12.24 -10.97 -16.20
C ASN A 203 11.53 -9.61 -16.38
N PRO A 204 11.32 -8.81 -15.32
CA PRO A 204 10.64 -7.52 -15.42
C PRO A 204 11.38 -6.47 -16.27
N PHE A 205 12.64 -6.71 -16.64
CA PHE A 205 13.38 -5.86 -17.59
C PHE A 205 13.12 -6.21 -19.07
N ASP A 206 12.46 -7.32 -19.35
CA ASP A 206 11.99 -7.63 -20.70
C ASP A 206 10.62 -6.97 -20.95
N SER A 207 10.55 -6.16 -22.01
CA SER A 207 9.34 -5.48 -22.47
C SER A 207 8.15 -6.40 -22.75
N LYS A 208 8.39 -7.70 -23.00
CA LYS A 208 7.34 -8.70 -23.25
C LYS A 208 6.77 -9.31 -21.96
N THR A 209 7.41 -9.09 -20.82
CA THR A 209 6.95 -9.63 -19.53
C THR A 209 5.74 -8.85 -19.02
N GLU A 210 4.63 -9.55 -18.80
CA GLU A 210 3.46 -9.00 -18.11
C GLU A 210 3.52 -9.18 -16.59
N GLN A 211 4.33 -10.15 -16.11
CA GLN A 211 4.39 -10.51 -14.70
C GLN A 211 5.80 -10.89 -14.25
N GLY A 212 6.33 -10.13 -13.30
CA GLY A 212 7.60 -10.46 -12.62
C GLY A 212 7.44 -11.47 -11.48
N PRO A 213 8.49 -11.67 -10.67
CA PRO A 213 8.43 -12.54 -9.50
C PRO A 213 7.67 -11.90 -8.33
N GLN A 214 7.40 -12.73 -7.32
CA GLN A 214 7.08 -12.25 -5.97
C GLN A 214 8.32 -11.61 -5.34
N VAL A 215 8.13 -10.72 -4.36
CA VAL A 215 9.24 -9.91 -3.82
C VAL A 215 10.35 -10.73 -3.13
N ASP A 216 9.99 -11.79 -2.40
CA ASP A 216 10.92 -12.62 -1.64
C ASP A 216 10.40 -14.06 -1.46
N GLU A 217 11.25 -14.92 -0.93
CA GLU A 217 10.95 -16.33 -0.70
C GLU A 217 9.83 -16.54 0.35
N THR A 218 9.75 -15.66 1.36
CA THR A 218 8.73 -15.74 2.40
C THR A 218 7.33 -15.52 1.81
N GLN A 219 7.17 -14.48 1.00
CA GLN A 219 5.92 -14.18 0.29
C GLN A 219 5.58 -15.27 -0.71
N PHE A 220 6.57 -15.74 -1.47
CA PHE A 220 6.41 -16.86 -2.39
C PHE A 220 5.87 -18.12 -1.71
N LYS A 221 6.50 -18.57 -0.62
CA LYS A 221 6.06 -19.74 0.16
C LYS A 221 4.67 -19.55 0.76
N LYS A 222 4.38 -18.35 1.27
CA LYS A 222 3.06 -18.02 1.84
C LYS A 222 1.94 -18.15 0.79
N ILE A 223 2.17 -17.64 -0.42
CA ILE A 223 1.20 -17.72 -1.53
C ILE A 223 0.98 -19.18 -1.96
N LEU A 224 2.06 -19.97 -2.10
CA LEU A 224 1.94 -21.41 -2.39
C LEU A 224 1.18 -22.15 -1.28
N GLY A 225 1.38 -21.77 -0.02
CA GLY A 225 0.61 -22.27 1.12
C GLY A 225 -0.89 -22.05 0.93
N TYR A 226 -1.32 -20.83 0.60
CA TYR A 226 -2.74 -20.54 0.35
C TYR A 226 -3.32 -21.31 -0.85
N ILE A 227 -2.53 -21.48 -1.92
CA ILE A 227 -2.93 -22.31 -3.07
C ILE A 227 -3.20 -23.75 -2.63
N ASN A 228 -2.33 -24.32 -1.78
CA ASN A 228 -2.50 -25.68 -1.27
C ASN A 228 -3.71 -25.80 -0.35
N THR A 229 -3.93 -24.82 0.54
CA THR A 229 -5.15 -24.76 1.37
C THR A 229 -6.41 -24.78 0.50
N GLY A 230 -6.46 -23.96 -0.56
CA GLY A 230 -7.62 -23.95 -1.47
C GLY A 230 -7.90 -25.31 -2.12
N LYS A 231 -6.86 -26.05 -2.53
CA LYS A 231 -7.00 -27.42 -3.06
C LYS A 231 -7.53 -28.39 -1.99
N GLN A 232 -7.02 -28.31 -0.76
CA GLN A 232 -7.41 -29.18 0.35
C GLN A 232 -8.85 -28.94 0.81
N GLU A 233 -9.29 -27.68 0.77
CA GLU A 233 -10.66 -27.28 1.15
C GLU A 233 -11.70 -27.48 0.02
N GLY A 234 -11.30 -28.04 -1.13
CA GLY A 234 -12.21 -28.43 -2.20
C GLY A 234 -12.49 -27.37 -3.26
N ALA A 235 -11.73 -26.28 -3.31
CA ALA A 235 -11.84 -25.31 -4.41
C ALA A 235 -11.37 -25.94 -5.74
N LYS A 236 -12.10 -25.67 -6.83
CA LYS A 236 -11.76 -26.15 -8.17
C LYS A 236 -10.63 -25.30 -8.76
N LEU A 237 -9.43 -25.87 -8.88
CA LEU A 237 -8.31 -25.23 -9.56
C LEU A 237 -8.48 -25.29 -11.10
N LEU A 238 -8.64 -24.14 -11.75
CA LEU A 238 -8.88 -24.06 -13.20
C LEU A 238 -7.60 -23.86 -14.03
N CYS A 239 -6.63 -23.12 -13.50
CA CYS A 239 -5.30 -22.93 -14.10
C CYS A 239 -4.33 -22.40 -13.02
N GLY A 240 -3.03 -22.39 -13.30
CA GLY A 240 -2.08 -21.89 -12.28
C GLY A 240 -1.74 -22.95 -11.24
N GLY A 241 -1.63 -22.52 -9.99
CA GLY A 241 -1.60 -23.40 -8.83
C GLY A 241 -0.28 -24.12 -8.56
N GLY A 242 0.81 -23.69 -9.19
CA GLY A 242 2.17 -24.23 -9.03
C GLY A 242 3.23 -23.17 -9.34
N ILE A 243 4.50 -23.56 -9.27
CA ILE A 243 5.64 -22.66 -9.55
C ILE A 243 5.70 -22.40 -11.05
N ALA A 244 5.97 -21.14 -11.44
CA ALA A 244 6.03 -20.77 -12.86
C ALA A 244 7.22 -21.41 -13.62
N ALA A 245 8.33 -21.71 -12.92
CA ALA A 245 9.51 -22.36 -13.49
C ALA A 245 9.27 -23.82 -13.94
N ASP A 246 8.12 -24.41 -13.60
CA ASP A 246 7.72 -25.77 -13.99
C ASP A 246 6.87 -25.79 -15.28
N ARG A 247 6.96 -24.75 -16.13
CA ARG A 247 6.19 -24.61 -17.38
C ARG A 247 7.05 -24.30 -18.59
#